data_AF-A0A928H6Y8-F1
#
_entry.id   AF-A0A928H6Y8-F1
#
_cell.length_a   1.000
_cell.length_b   1.000
_cell.length_c   1.000
_cell.angle_alpha   90.00
_cell.angle_beta   90.00
_cell.angle_gamma   90.00
#
_symmetry.space_group_name_H-M   'P 1'
#
loop_
_entity.id
_entity.type
_entity.pdbx_description
1 polymer ?
#
loop_
_entity_poly.entity_id
_entity_poly.type
_entity_poly.pdbx_seq_one_letter_code
_entity_poly.pdbx_strand_id
1 'polypeptide(L)'
;MSRRRSLLYKLHRVVTFSCLVGVLTSLAAYGEGVTRAENNIPGNKEIRWMQGSQHGYQPPSYAGRDVVLEENGGQRTASTEKKVEAHGLSCIPDVRILKGDDRTAYRDPAVWYENGTFHLFFTLVETESDKSVFSYVAMVESQDLVHWTTPRKLTLRDGMKDYSSPGNVVADGADRILCFQSYPRPGNRDDGVVRYANQTARLFTMRSRDLRSWSAPRLIKVKGPAVTEQDMGRMIDPYLLRDRQGSWWCFYKQRGASIARSDDLENWTPVGRTDAGENVCVLETDGRYVMFHSPRNGIGRKTSTDLLHWTDEPGLITLGQKEWSWAAGRLTAGAVLDGRRIPGVGKYLLFFHGSGPRRESEGDFDRNASIGLAWSDDLENWSWPGCR
;
A
#
# COMPACT_ATOMS: atom_id res chain seq x y z
N MET A 1 48.06 -16.59 33.14
CA MET A 1 47.82 -17.59 34.21
C MET A 1 46.32 -17.62 34.48
N SER A 2 45.54 -18.42 33.75
CA SER A 2 45.21 -19.84 33.96
C SER A 2 44.28 -20.10 35.15
N ARG A 3 43.19 -20.85 34.85
CA ARG A 3 42.22 -21.57 35.72
C ARG A 3 41.05 -20.76 36.26
N ARG A 4 39.81 -21.27 36.33
CA ARG A 4 39.10 -22.48 35.85
C ARG A 4 37.69 -22.40 36.48
N ARG A 5 36.70 -22.96 35.78
CA ARG A 5 35.55 -23.79 36.26
C ARG A 5 34.12 -23.28 36.03
N SER A 6 33.44 -24.15 35.30
CA SER A 6 32.02 -24.46 35.18
C SER A 6 31.25 -24.57 36.49
N LEU A 7 29.93 -24.36 36.43
CA LEU A 7 28.95 -25.33 36.96
C LEU A 7 27.56 -25.17 36.30
N LEU A 8 27.01 -26.30 35.84
CA LEU A 8 25.60 -26.51 35.49
C LEU A 8 24.75 -26.64 36.77
N TYR A 9 23.48 -26.24 36.71
CA TYR A 9 22.39 -26.91 37.45
C TYR A 9 21.09 -26.92 36.65
N LYS A 10 20.53 -28.13 36.50
CA LYS A 10 19.13 -28.44 36.12
C LYS A 10 18.27 -28.39 37.39
N LEU A 11 17.01 -27.95 37.29
CA LEU A 11 15.96 -28.38 38.22
C LEU A 11 14.58 -28.47 37.56
N HIS A 12 13.83 -29.47 38.02
CA HIS A 12 12.57 -30.00 37.48
C HIS A 12 11.31 -29.25 37.97
N ARG A 13 10.24 -29.43 37.18
CA ARG A 13 8.80 -29.19 37.41
C ARG A 13 8.30 -29.41 38.84
N VAL A 14 7.27 -28.63 39.23
CA VAL A 14 6.07 -29.12 39.95
C VAL A 14 4.84 -28.32 39.48
N VAL A 15 3.74 -29.03 39.20
CA VAL A 15 2.38 -28.57 38.90
C VAL A 15 1.57 -28.63 40.20
N THR A 16 0.65 -27.71 40.43
CA THR A 16 -0.39 -27.86 41.47
C THR A 16 -1.72 -27.30 40.99
N PHE A 17 -2.76 -28.12 41.12
CA PHE A 17 -4.19 -27.84 40.92
C PHE A 17 -4.81 -27.49 42.28
N SER A 18 -5.81 -26.61 42.33
CA SER A 18 -6.71 -26.49 43.49
C SER A 18 -8.10 -26.01 43.03
N CYS A 19 -9.12 -26.80 43.37
CA CYS A 19 -10.54 -26.48 43.28
C CYS A 19 -11.00 -25.70 44.52
N LEU A 20 -12.01 -24.84 44.39
CA LEU A 20 -12.93 -24.52 45.48
C LEU A 20 -14.35 -24.27 44.96
N VAL A 21 -15.31 -24.69 45.77
CA VAL A 21 -16.76 -24.81 45.52
C VAL A 21 -17.53 -23.68 46.24
N GLY A 22 -18.65 -23.25 45.65
CA GLY A 22 -19.85 -22.82 46.39
C GLY A 22 -20.39 -21.42 46.07
N VAL A 23 -21.57 -21.31 45.47
CA VAL A 23 -22.89 -21.14 46.13
C VAL A 23 -23.95 -20.79 45.06
N LEU A 24 -25.10 -21.47 45.11
CA LEU A 24 -26.31 -21.22 44.33
C LEU A 24 -27.28 -20.35 45.15
N THR A 25 -27.85 -19.32 44.54
CA THR A 25 -29.18 -18.75 44.90
C THR A 25 -29.88 -18.29 43.63
N SER A 26 -31.19 -18.57 43.55
CA SER A 26 -32.06 -18.33 42.40
C SER A 26 -32.87 -17.03 42.53
N LEU A 27 -33.28 -16.47 41.37
CA LEU A 27 -34.57 -15.87 40.99
C LEU A 27 -34.43 -14.50 40.30
N ALA A 28 -34.72 -14.46 39.00
CA ALA A 28 -35.81 -13.68 38.39
C ALA A 28 -35.65 -13.72 36.85
N ALA A 29 -36.71 -14.14 36.17
CA ALA A 29 -36.83 -14.08 34.72
C ALA A 29 -37.16 -12.64 34.27
N TYR A 30 -36.56 -12.17 33.17
CA TYR A 30 -37.20 -11.35 32.12
C TYR A 30 -36.22 -11.13 30.94
N GLY A 31 -36.64 -11.50 29.74
CA GLY A 31 -36.46 -10.70 28.50
C GLY A 31 -35.10 -10.61 27.81
N GLU A 32 -34.97 -11.40 26.73
CA GLU A 32 -34.39 -11.06 25.41
C GLU A 32 -32.87 -10.80 25.23
N GLY A 33 -32.32 -11.48 24.20
CA GLY A 33 -31.09 -11.04 23.51
C GLY A 33 -29.89 -12.00 23.55
N VAL A 34 -30.07 -13.29 23.23
CA VAL A 34 -28.93 -14.21 23.00
C VAL A 34 -29.12 -14.95 21.67
N THR A 35 -28.28 -14.66 20.68
CA THR A 35 -28.27 -15.38 19.40
C THR A 35 -27.18 -16.45 19.42
N ARG A 36 -27.55 -17.69 19.09
CA ARG A 36 -26.61 -18.80 18.89
C ARG A 36 -25.98 -18.67 17.50
N ALA A 37 -24.67 -18.46 17.43
CA ALA A 37 -23.91 -18.59 16.19
C ALA A 37 -23.19 -19.94 16.21
N GLU A 38 -23.48 -20.79 15.22
CA GLU A 38 -22.77 -22.06 15.05
C GLU A 38 -21.57 -21.86 14.12
N ASN A 39 -20.40 -22.31 14.56
CA ASN A 39 -19.19 -22.32 13.76
C ASN A 39 -19.14 -23.63 12.95
N ASN A 40 -19.29 -23.55 11.63
CA ASN A 40 -19.27 -24.72 10.73
C ASN A 40 -17.85 -25.06 10.22
N ILE A 41 -16.83 -24.90 11.08
CA ILE A 41 -15.47 -25.36 10.78
C ILE A 41 -15.29 -26.79 11.34
N PRO A 42 -15.06 -27.81 10.49
CA PRO A 42 -14.75 -29.15 10.95
C PRO A 42 -13.49 -29.14 11.84
N GLY A 43 -13.64 -29.53 13.10
CA GLY A 43 -12.52 -29.67 14.05
C GLY A 43 -12.40 -28.60 15.13
N ASN A 44 -13.26 -27.58 15.16
CA ASN A 44 -13.20 -26.54 16.20
C ASN A 44 -14.53 -26.44 16.97
N LYS A 45 -14.61 -27.08 18.15
CA LYS A 45 -15.81 -27.10 19.02
C LYS A 45 -15.65 -26.18 20.23
N GLU A 46 -15.40 -24.89 20.02
CA GLU A 46 -15.51 -23.91 21.09
C GLU A 46 -16.76 -23.05 20.88
N ILE A 47 -17.72 -23.15 21.81
CA ILE A 47 -18.95 -22.34 21.84
C ILE A 47 -18.65 -21.10 22.68
N ARG A 48 -18.83 -19.90 22.11
CA ARG A 48 -18.75 -18.64 22.86
C ARG A 48 -20.07 -17.90 22.81
N TRP A 49 -20.51 -17.42 23.98
CA TRP A 49 -21.65 -16.53 24.12
C TRP A 49 -21.14 -15.07 24.08
N MET A 50 -21.78 -14.21 23.30
CA MET A 50 -21.52 -12.77 23.30
C MET A 50 -22.72 -12.02 23.85
N GLN A 51 -22.49 -11.12 24.80
CA GLN A 51 -23.49 -10.22 25.37
C GLN A 51 -23.40 -8.86 24.69
N GLY A 52 -24.48 -8.42 24.03
CA GLY A 52 -24.56 -7.12 23.37
C GLY A 52 -24.66 -5.97 24.38
N SER A 53 -23.90 -4.90 24.16
CA SER A 53 -23.96 -3.70 24.99
C SER A 53 -25.15 -2.81 24.61
N GLN A 54 -25.87 -2.36 25.64
CA GLN A 54 -26.99 -1.42 25.58
C GLN A 54 -26.50 0.02 25.39
N HIS A 55 -26.12 0.45 24.19
CA HIS A 55 -26.13 1.89 23.86
C HIS A 55 -26.53 2.08 22.39
N GLY A 56 -27.74 2.62 22.22
CA GLY A 56 -28.37 2.87 20.93
C GLY A 56 -27.62 3.91 20.10
N TYR A 57 -27.20 3.49 18.91
CA TYR A 57 -26.81 4.39 17.84
C TYR A 57 -28.06 4.67 16.98
N GLN A 58 -28.53 5.91 16.97
CA GLN A 58 -29.50 6.40 15.99
C GLN A 58 -28.75 7.11 14.85
N PRO A 59 -28.75 6.58 13.62
CA PRO A 59 -28.26 7.33 12.46
C PRO A 59 -29.23 8.47 12.11
N PRO A 60 -28.74 9.60 11.55
CA PRO A 60 -29.59 10.70 11.14
C PRO A 60 -30.51 10.28 9.98
N SER A 61 -31.78 10.65 10.07
CA SER A 61 -32.80 10.43 9.05
C SER A 61 -32.57 11.36 7.85
N TYR A 62 -32.33 10.80 6.67
CA TYR A 62 -32.45 11.53 5.41
C TYR A 62 -33.87 11.39 4.88
N ALA A 63 -34.57 12.52 4.75
CA ALA A 63 -35.89 12.58 4.14
C ALA A 63 -35.78 12.38 2.62
N GLY A 64 -36.61 11.48 2.08
CA GLY A 64 -36.82 11.33 0.64
C GLY A 64 -36.26 10.03 0.07
N ARG A 65 -36.99 8.92 0.30
CA ARG A 65 -37.24 7.86 -0.67
C ARG A 65 -38.27 6.91 -0.08
N ASP A 66 -39.45 6.91 -0.68
CA ASP A 66 -40.49 5.93 -0.41
C ASP A 66 -39.95 4.52 -0.73
N VAL A 67 -39.89 3.67 0.29
CA VAL A 67 -39.65 2.25 0.11
C VAL A 67 -41.02 1.58 -0.02
N VAL A 68 -41.38 1.22 -1.25
CA VAL A 68 -42.49 0.31 -1.51
C VAL A 68 -42.07 -1.06 -1.00
N LEU A 69 -42.74 -1.54 0.05
CA LEU A 69 -42.65 -2.94 0.50
C LEU A 69 -43.58 -3.77 -0.38
N GLU A 70 -43.02 -4.48 -1.35
CA GLU A 70 -43.70 -5.62 -1.96
C GLU A 70 -43.31 -6.89 -1.21
N GLU A 71 -44.30 -7.48 -0.53
CA GLU A 71 -44.23 -8.86 -0.07
C GLU A 71 -44.36 -9.78 -1.30
N ASN A 72 -43.30 -10.53 -1.61
CA ASN A 72 -43.41 -11.69 -2.48
C ASN A 72 -42.73 -12.90 -1.85
N GLY A 73 -43.55 -13.92 -1.62
CA GLY A 73 -43.17 -15.17 -1.00
C GLY A 73 -42.21 -16.01 -1.84
N GLY A 74 -41.41 -16.79 -1.13
CA GLY A 74 -41.00 -18.14 -1.50
C GLY A 74 -40.37 -18.35 -2.87
N GLN A 75 -39.04 -18.22 -2.93
CA GLN A 75 -38.15 -19.27 -3.49
C GLN A 75 -36.69 -18.92 -3.18
N ARG A 76 -35.97 -19.85 -2.54
CA ARG A 76 -34.51 -19.78 -2.42
C ARG A 76 -33.91 -19.96 -3.81
N THR A 77 -33.61 -18.87 -4.49
CA THR A 77 -32.68 -18.90 -5.62
C THR A 77 -31.28 -19.07 -5.07
N ALA A 78 -30.63 -20.19 -5.43
CA ALA A 78 -29.20 -20.36 -5.23
C ALA A 78 -28.48 -19.15 -5.84
N SER A 79 -27.73 -18.42 -5.02
CA SER A 79 -26.81 -17.41 -5.51
C SER A 79 -25.76 -18.14 -6.35
N THR A 80 -25.92 -18.13 -7.66
CA THR A 80 -24.82 -18.40 -8.58
C THR A 80 -23.71 -17.40 -8.24
N GLU A 81 -22.67 -17.88 -7.57
CA GLU A 81 -21.37 -17.23 -7.61
C GLU A 81 -21.07 -17.02 -9.09
N LYS A 82 -21.18 -15.77 -9.56
CA LYS A 82 -20.65 -15.41 -10.87
C LYS A 82 -19.16 -15.71 -10.79
N LYS A 83 -18.77 -16.83 -11.41
CA LYS A 83 -17.38 -17.10 -11.77
C LYS A 83 -16.93 -15.86 -12.55
N VAL A 84 -16.10 -15.05 -11.93
CA VAL A 84 -15.38 -13.98 -12.64
C VAL A 84 -14.55 -14.72 -13.69
N GLU A 85 -14.93 -14.61 -14.96
CA GLU A 85 -14.07 -15.06 -16.04
C GLU A 85 -12.79 -14.25 -15.92
N ALA A 86 -11.70 -14.92 -15.58
CA ALA A 86 -10.42 -14.27 -15.45
C ALA A 86 -9.98 -13.82 -16.85
N HIS A 87 -10.20 -12.56 -17.17
CA HIS A 87 -9.67 -11.96 -18.39
C HIS A 87 -8.15 -12.01 -18.29
N GLY A 88 -7.51 -12.75 -19.19
CA GLY A 88 -6.06 -12.83 -19.24
C GLY A 88 -5.44 -11.47 -19.58
N LEU A 89 -4.14 -11.32 -19.33
CA LEU A 89 -3.39 -10.08 -19.60
C LEU A 89 -3.48 -9.61 -21.06
N SER A 90 -3.80 -10.50 -22.01
CA SER A 90 -4.05 -10.19 -23.42
C SER A 90 -5.29 -9.33 -23.66
N CYS A 91 -6.19 -9.19 -22.70
CA CYS A 91 -7.39 -8.36 -22.78
C CYS A 91 -7.13 -6.89 -22.45
N ILE A 92 -5.94 -6.54 -21.93
CA ILE A 92 -5.58 -5.15 -21.60
C ILE A 92 -5.31 -4.40 -22.92
N PRO A 93 -6.09 -3.35 -23.26
CA PRO A 93 -6.07 -2.76 -24.60
C PRO A 93 -4.99 -1.69 -24.81
N ASP A 94 -4.48 -1.09 -23.74
CA ASP A 94 -3.51 0.01 -23.77
C ASP A 94 -2.54 -0.17 -22.60
N VAL A 95 -1.26 0.14 -22.80
CA VAL A 95 -0.25 0.12 -21.74
C VAL A 95 -0.61 1.09 -20.60
N ARG A 96 -1.29 2.19 -20.90
CA ARG A 96 -1.75 3.17 -19.89
C ARG A 96 -3.09 2.75 -19.31
N ILE A 97 -3.09 2.43 -18.01
CA ILE A 97 -4.32 2.14 -17.26
C ILE A 97 -4.96 3.40 -16.69
N LEU A 98 -4.16 4.43 -16.41
CA LEU A 98 -4.64 5.77 -16.05
C LEU A 98 -3.94 6.80 -16.93
N LYS A 99 -4.71 7.62 -17.65
CA LYS A 99 -4.21 8.56 -18.65
C LYS A 99 -4.25 9.97 -18.09
N GLY A 100 -3.07 10.55 -17.88
CA GLY A 100 -2.94 11.96 -17.54
C GLY A 100 -3.31 12.86 -18.72
N ASP A 101 -3.55 14.12 -18.42
CA ASP A 101 -3.88 15.17 -19.38
C ASP A 101 -3.29 16.51 -18.93
N ASP A 102 -3.60 17.59 -19.63
CA ASP A 102 -3.06 18.93 -19.36
C ASP A 102 -3.40 19.49 -17.97
N ARG A 103 -4.32 18.85 -17.23
CA ARG A 103 -4.75 19.26 -15.89
C ARG A 103 -4.54 18.19 -14.82
N THR A 104 -4.17 16.98 -15.21
CA THR A 104 -4.15 15.82 -14.33
C THR A 104 -2.89 15.00 -14.57
N ALA A 105 -2.20 14.66 -13.49
CA ALA A 105 -1.11 13.69 -13.51
C ALA A 105 -1.37 12.55 -12.53
N TYR A 106 -1.16 11.32 -13.01
CA TYR A 106 -1.18 10.09 -12.23
C TYR A 106 0.26 9.61 -12.08
N ARG A 107 0.77 9.57 -10.85
CA ARG A 107 2.19 9.27 -10.57
C ARG A 107 2.34 8.26 -9.44
N ASP A 108 3.55 7.75 -9.32
CA ASP A 108 4.05 6.98 -8.16
C ASP A 108 3.09 5.86 -7.72
N PRO A 109 2.84 4.85 -8.59
CA PRO A 109 1.89 3.79 -8.27
C PRO A 109 2.37 2.94 -7.09
N ALA A 110 1.43 2.41 -6.33
CA ALA A 110 1.59 1.30 -5.38
C ALA A 110 0.37 0.39 -5.47
N VAL A 111 0.56 -0.92 -5.34
CA VAL A 111 -0.52 -1.88 -5.57
C VAL A 111 -0.64 -2.89 -4.43
N TRP A 112 -1.89 -3.24 -4.11
CA TRP A 112 -2.25 -4.33 -3.21
C TRP A 112 -3.29 -5.22 -3.89
N TYR A 113 -3.16 -6.54 -3.76
CA TYR A 113 -4.17 -7.48 -4.23
C TYR A 113 -4.76 -8.25 -3.07
N GLU A 114 -6.08 -8.24 -2.95
CA GLU A 114 -6.80 -8.95 -1.91
C GLU A 114 -8.21 -9.31 -2.36
N ASN A 115 -8.65 -10.54 -2.03
CA ASN A 115 -10.00 -11.01 -2.26
C ASN A 115 -10.51 -10.77 -3.70
N GLY A 116 -9.68 -11.06 -4.71
CA GLY A 116 -10.07 -10.89 -6.11
C GLY A 116 -9.95 -9.46 -6.66
N THR A 117 -9.50 -8.50 -5.86
CA THR A 117 -9.48 -7.08 -6.23
C THR A 117 -8.06 -6.50 -6.16
N PHE A 118 -7.66 -5.82 -7.22
CA PHE A 118 -6.49 -4.94 -7.26
C PHE A 118 -6.89 -3.56 -6.72
N HIS A 119 -6.18 -3.11 -5.69
CA HIS A 119 -6.25 -1.76 -5.17
C HIS A 119 -4.98 -1.04 -5.60
N LEU A 120 -5.11 -0.14 -6.57
CA LEU A 120 -4.00 0.68 -7.07
C LEU A 120 -4.08 2.05 -6.41
N PHE A 121 -3.05 2.39 -5.65
CA PHE A 121 -2.82 3.68 -5.03
C PHE A 121 -1.84 4.48 -5.87
N PHE A 122 -1.98 5.79 -5.89
CA PHE A 122 -1.11 6.68 -6.67
C PHE A 122 -1.15 8.11 -6.14
N THR A 123 -0.17 8.90 -6.57
CA THR A 123 -0.26 10.36 -6.52
C THR A 123 -1.20 10.83 -7.61
N LEU A 124 -2.28 11.51 -7.22
CA LEU A 124 -3.10 12.32 -8.11
C LEU A 124 -2.66 13.78 -7.98
N VAL A 125 -2.23 14.39 -9.08
CA VAL A 125 -1.99 15.83 -9.17
C VAL A 125 -3.11 16.45 -10.00
N GLU A 126 -3.68 17.54 -9.51
CA GLU A 126 -4.72 18.30 -10.22
C GLU A 126 -4.39 19.78 -10.28
N THR A 127 -4.57 20.36 -11.47
CA THR A 127 -4.56 21.80 -11.71
C THR A 127 -6.00 22.34 -11.70
N GLU A 128 -6.29 23.16 -10.68
CA GLU A 128 -7.59 23.80 -10.50
C GLU A 128 -7.81 24.95 -11.49
N SER A 129 -9.04 25.47 -11.55
CA SER A 129 -9.41 26.54 -12.49
C SER A 129 -8.63 27.84 -12.28
N ASP A 130 -8.21 28.11 -11.04
CA ASP A 130 -7.38 29.25 -10.66
C ASP A 130 -5.88 29.02 -10.89
N LYS A 131 -5.52 27.90 -11.55
CA LYS A 131 -4.16 27.40 -11.80
C LYS A 131 -3.41 26.90 -10.57
N SER A 132 -4.04 26.85 -9.39
CA SER A 132 -3.45 26.23 -8.21
C SER A 132 -3.28 24.72 -8.43
N VAL A 133 -2.16 24.17 -7.98
CA VAL A 133 -1.83 22.75 -8.17
C VAL A 133 -1.76 22.07 -6.82
N PHE A 134 -2.45 20.94 -6.67
CA PHE A 134 -2.47 20.15 -5.44
C PHE A 134 -2.17 18.68 -5.73
N SER A 135 -1.58 18.01 -4.74
CA SER A 135 -1.32 16.57 -4.78
C SER A 135 -2.10 15.82 -3.71
N TYR A 136 -2.57 14.64 -4.08
CA TYR A 136 -3.35 13.75 -3.22
C TYR A 136 -2.81 12.33 -3.30
N VAL A 137 -2.90 11.59 -2.20
CA VAL A 137 -2.94 10.13 -2.29
C VAL A 137 -4.35 9.75 -2.74
N ALA A 138 -4.45 9.00 -3.82
CA ALA A 138 -5.71 8.53 -4.38
C ALA A 138 -5.63 7.04 -4.70
N MET A 139 -6.78 6.42 -5.00
CA MET A 139 -6.84 5.04 -5.43
C MET A 139 -7.94 4.75 -6.45
N VAL A 140 -7.75 3.66 -7.18
CA VAL A 140 -8.75 2.99 -8.02
C VAL A 140 -8.77 1.48 -7.70
N GLU A 141 -9.88 0.83 -8.00
CA GLU A 141 -10.07 -0.61 -7.83
C GLU A 141 -10.32 -1.28 -9.18
N SER A 142 -9.83 -2.51 -9.36
CA SER A 142 -10.14 -3.36 -10.52
C SER A 142 -10.17 -4.84 -10.13
N GLN A 143 -11.01 -5.62 -10.79
CA GLN A 143 -11.05 -7.08 -10.63
C GLN A 143 -10.37 -7.81 -11.80
N ASP A 144 -10.08 -7.11 -12.89
CA ASP A 144 -9.65 -7.72 -14.17
C ASP A 144 -8.49 -6.97 -14.84
N LEU A 145 -7.94 -5.92 -14.21
CA LEU A 145 -6.89 -5.03 -14.72
C LEU A 145 -7.28 -4.22 -15.99
N VAL A 146 -8.51 -4.39 -16.48
CA VAL A 146 -9.04 -3.71 -17.67
C VAL A 146 -9.97 -2.58 -17.25
N HIS A 147 -10.92 -2.89 -16.38
CA HIS A 147 -11.93 -1.95 -15.89
C HIS A 147 -11.52 -1.43 -14.52
N TRP A 148 -11.33 -0.12 -14.43
CA TRP A 148 -10.94 0.57 -13.20
C TRP A 148 -12.05 1.51 -12.73
N THR A 149 -12.27 1.59 -11.42
CA THR A 149 -13.20 2.57 -10.85
C THR A 149 -12.71 4.00 -11.07
N THR A 150 -13.58 4.99 -10.88
CA THR A 150 -13.16 6.40 -10.81
C THR A 150 -12.19 6.62 -9.65
N PRO A 151 -11.14 7.45 -9.82
CA PRO A 151 -10.23 7.83 -8.75
C PRO A 151 -10.94 8.37 -7.51
N ARG A 152 -10.58 7.84 -6.34
CA ARG A 152 -11.02 8.35 -5.03
C ARG A 152 -9.81 8.91 -4.27
N LYS A 153 -9.89 10.18 -3.88
CA LYS A 153 -8.88 10.84 -3.03
C LYS A 153 -9.00 10.31 -1.59
N LEU A 154 -7.86 9.96 -0.99
CA LEU A 154 -7.75 9.49 0.39
C LEU A 154 -7.31 10.60 1.34
N THR A 155 -6.62 11.61 0.82
CA THR A 155 -6.13 12.75 1.60
C THR A 155 -6.85 14.04 1.22
N LEU A 156 -6.90 14.97 2.15
CA LEU A 156 -7.50 16.29 1.94
C LEU A 156 -6.60 17.18 1.08
N ARG A 157 -7.22 18.20 0.48
CA ARG A 157 -6.54 19.29 -0.23
C ARG A 157 -5.78 20.15 0.77
N ASP A 158 -4.45 20.17 0.66
CA ASP A 158 -3.59 20.99 1.53
C ASP A 158 -2.21 21.18 0.88
N GLY A 159 -1.93 22.37 0.33
CA GLY A 159 -0.62 22.68 -0.28
C GLY A 159 0.55 22.74 0.71
N MET A 160 0.28 22.76 2.02
CA MET A 160 1.29 22.62 3.08
C MET A 160 1.67 21.15 3.33
N LYS A 161 0.91 20.20 2.78
CA LYS A 161 1.16 18.77 2.91
C LYS A 161 1.37 18.10 1.55
N ASP A 162 0.48 18.32 0.58
CA ASP A 162 0.52 17.72 -0.77
C ASP A 162 0.91 16.24 -0.70
N TYR A 163 0.05 15.47 -0.01
CA TYR A 163 0.33 14.06 0.23
C TYR A 163 0.43 13.30 -1.11
N SER A 164 1.46 12.48 -1.26
CA SER A 164 1.84 11.85 -2.54
C SER A 164 2.72 10.62 -2.32
N SER A 165 3.24 10.04 -3.40
CA SER A 165 4.10 8.85 -3.45
C SER A 165 3.68 7.77 -2.46
N PRO A 166 2.51 7.13 -2.64
CA PRO A 166 2.23 5.90 -1.90
C PRO A 166 3.34 4.89 -2.19
N GLY A 167 3.93 4.35 -1.14
CA GLY A 167 5.04 3.41 -1.22
C GLY A 167 4.55 2.00 -1.47
N ASN A 168 3.81 1.48 -0.50
CA ASN A 168 3.13 0.20 -0.57
C ASN A 168 2.10 0.05 0.55
N VAL A 169 1.32 -1.03 0.46
CA VAL A 169 0.46 -1.51 1.53
C VAL A 169 1.10 -2.76 2.15
N VAL A 170 1.10 -2.84 3.47
CA VAL A 170 1.49 -4.03 4.24
C VAL A 170 0.36 -4.49 5.15
N ALA A 171 0.32 -5.78 5.47
CA ALA A 171 -0.62 -6.34 6.43
C ALA A 171 -0.01 -6.37 7.85
N ASP A 172 -0.75 -5.86 8.83
CA ASP A 172 -0.40 -5.90 10.26
C ASP A 172 -1.61 -6.43 11.04
N GLY A 173 -1.67 -7.75 11.21
CA GLY A 173 -2.85 -8.43 11.73
C GLY A 173 -4.08 -8.20 10.83
N ALA A 174 -5.15 -7.65 11.41
CA ALA A 174 -6.38 -7.31 10.68
C ALA A 174 -6.28 -6.00 9.89
N ASP A 175 -5.26 -5.17 10.16
CA ASP A 175 -5.10 -3.88 9.51
C ASP A 175 -4.27 -4.01 8.22
N ARG A 176 -4.52 -3.10 7.30
CA ARG A 176 -3.72 -2.77 6.12
C ARG A 176 -3.12 -1.39 6.38
N ILE A 177 -1.82 -1.26 6.16
CA ILE A 177 -1.07 -0.04 6.43
C ILE A 177 -0.51 0.46 5.12
N LEU A 178 -0.97 1.62 4.67
CA LEU A 178 -0.45 2.34 3.52
C LEU A 178 0.61 3.33 3.99
N CYS A 179 1.82 3.27 3.45
CA CYS A 179 2.83 4.32 3.66
C CYS A 179 2.89 5.27 2.46
N PHE A 180 3.18 6.55 2.72
CA PHE A 180 3.25 7.62 1.71
C PHE A 180 3.98 8.85 2.28
N GLN A 181 4.15 9.91 1.50
CA GLN A 181 4.82 11.13 1.95
C GLN A 181 3.91 12.36 1.96
N SER A 182 4.34 13.42 2.65
CA SER A 182 4.01 14.80 2.28
C SER A 182 5.01 15.35 1.27
N TYR A 183 4.55 16.14 0.30
CA TYR A 183 5.37 16.82 -0.70
C TYR A 183 5.04 18.31 -0.77
N PRO A 184 5.26 19.07 0.32
CA PRO A 184 4.76 20.43 0.49
C PRO A 184 5.28 21.42 -0.55
N ARG A 185 4.35 22.05 -1.28
CA ARG A 185 4.62 23.07 -2.30
C ARG A 185 3.69 24.27 -2.14
N PRO A 186 3.77 25.01 -1.02
CA PRO A 186 2.84 26.10 -0.72
C PRO A 186 2.80 27.13 -1.86
N GLY A 187 1.60 27.41 -2.39
CA GLY A 187 1.41 28.34 -3.51
C GLY A 187 1.95 27.84 -4.85
N ASN A 188 1.96 26.52 -5.09
CA ASN A 188 2.31 25.96 -6.40
C ASN A 188 1.23 26.27 -7.43
N ARG A 189 1.67 26.59 -8.66
CA ARG A 189 0.80 26.98 -9.76
C ARG A 189 1.34 26.46 -11.09
N ASP A 190 0.44 26.08 -12.01
CA ASP A 190 0.77 25.55 -13.35
C ASP A 190 1.31 26.62 -14.32
N ASP A 191 1.16 27.91 -13.99
CA ASP A 191 1.74 29.04 -14.73
C ASP A 191 3.14 29.44 -14.23
N GLY A 192 3.66 28.74 -13.23
CA GLY A 192 4.96 29.02 -12.60
C GLY A 192 6.09 28.11 -13.05
N VAL A 193 7.26 28.30 -12.43
CA VAL A 193 8.39 27.36 -12.53
C VAL A 193 8.04 26.08 -11.77
N VAL A 194 8.38 24.92 -12.35
CA VAL A 194 8.23 23.61 -11.71
C VAL A 194 8.80 23.63 -10.29
N ARG A 195 7.96 23.29 -9.31
CA ARG A 195 8.31 23.34 -7.89
C ARG A 195 8.39 21.94 -7.31
N TYR A 196 9.49 21.67 -6.62
CA TYR A 196 9.70 20.45 -5.84
C TYR A 196 9.48 20.72 -4.34
N ALA A 197 9.21 19.66 -3.57
CA ALA A 197 8.96 19.78 -2.14
C ALA A 197 10.13 20.39 -1.36
N ASN A 198 9.78 21.19 -0.36
CA ASN A 198 10.72 21.82 0.55
C ASN A 198 11.23 20.87 1.66
N GLN A 199 11.91 21.42 2.67
CA GLN A 199 12.53 20.65 3.76
C GLN A 199 11.55 19.99 4.74
N THR A 200 10.24 20.29 4.67
CA THR A 200 9.21 19.73 5.55
C THR A 200 8.50 18.50 4.96
N ALA A 201 9.01 17.93 3.86
CA ALA A 201 8.54 16.62 3.36
C ALA A 201 8.83 15.52 4.39
N ARG A 202 7.80 14.76 4.76
CA ARG A 202 7.82 13.73 5.81
C ARG A 202 7.11 12.46 5.33
N LEU A 203 7.34 11.36 6.04
CA LEU A 203 6.76 10.05 5.75
C LEU A 203 5.58 9.80 6.69
N PHE A 204 4.51 9.20 6.18
CA PHE A 204 3.27 8.95 6.91
C PHE A 204 2.77 7.54 6.67
N THR A 205 1.95 7.04 7.59
CA THR A 205 1.07 5.89 7.38
C THR A 205 -0.39 6.24 7.57
N MET A 206 -1.27 5.48 6.92
CA MET A 206 -2.70 5.38 7.24
C MET A 206 -3.05 3.91 7.41
N ARG A 207 -4.03 3.61 8.27
CA ARG A 207 -4.52 2.25 8.53
C ARG A 207 -5.94 2.07 7.98
N SER A 208 -6.25 0.89 7.48
CA SER A 208 -7.58 0.48 7.04
C SER A 208 -7.84 -0.99 7.35
N ARG A 209 -9.09 -1.36 7.61
CA ARG A 209 -9.51 -2.77 7.75
C ARG A 209 -10.31 -3.29 6.56
N ASP A 210 -10.73 -2.39 5.68
CA ASP A 210 -11.65 -2.65 4.57
C ASP A 210 -11.11 -2.14 3.22
N LEU A 211 -9.90 -1.54 3.21
CA LEU A 211 -9.26 -0.84 2.08
C LEU A 211 -10.10 0.32 1.51
N ARG A 212 -11.17 0.72 2.22
CA ARG A 212 -12.10 1.78 1.80
C ARG A 212 -12.04 2.98 2.74
N SER A 213 -12.08 2.71 4.04
CA SER A 213 -12.04 3.67 5.11
C SER A 213 -10.62 3.71 5.66
N TRP A 214 -9.98 4.88 5.61
CA TRP A 214 -8.60 5.05 6.03
C TRP A 214 -8.51 6.01 7.22
N SER A 215 -7.67 5.69 8.20
CA SER A 215 -7.39 6.56 9.34
C SER A 215 -6.73 7.88 8.91
N ALA A 216 -6.66 8.86 9.81
CA ALA A 216 -5.84 10.04 9.57
C ALA A 216 -4.34 9.66 9.38
N PRO A 217 -3.57 10.43 8.58
CA PRO A 217 -2.13 10.26 8.44
C PRO A 217 -1.39 10.32 9.78
N ARG A 218 -0.50 9.35 10.04
CA ARG A 218 0.40 9.31 11.22
C ARG A 218 1.85 9.39 10.77
N LEU A 219 2.62 10.33 11.33
CA LEU A 219 4.04 10.53 11.03
C LEU A 219 4.87 9.28 11.35
N ILE A 220 5.75 8.86 10.43
CA ILE A 220 6.75 7.81 10.66
C ILE A 220 8.05 8.46 11.15
N LYS A 221 8.46 8.17 12.38
CA LYS A 221 9.69 8.73 12.97
C LYS A 221 10.94 7.89 12.65
N VAL A 222 11.26 7.70 11.38
CA VAL A 222 12.36 6.81 10.92
C VAL A 222 13.76 7.13 11.49
N LYS A 223 13.96 8.33 12.06
CA LYS A 223 15.21 8.73 12.73
C LYS A 223 15.24 8.45 14.25
N GLY A 224 14.18 7.89 14.80
CA GLY A 224 14.04 7.61 16.23
C GLY A 224 12.94 8.45 16.89
N PRO A 225 12.32 7.93 17.96
CA PRO A 225 11.19 8.57 18.63
C PRO A 225 11.53 9.93 19.26
N ALA A 226 12.79 10.11 19.67
CA ALA A 226 13.31 11.32 20.29
C ALA A 226 13.64 12.45 19.30
N VAL A 227 13.72 12.15 18.00
CA VAL A 227 14.00 13.18 16.97
C VAL A 227 12.73 13.98 16.72
N THR A 228 12.83 15.31 16.77
CA THR A 228 11.69 16.20 16.49
C THR A 228 11.32 16.14 15.00
N GLU A 229 10.08 16.49 14.66
CA GLU A 229 9.68 16.55 13.25
C GLU A 229 10.57 17.52 12.45
N GLN A 230 11.02 18.62 13.04
CA GLN A 230 11.87 19.62 12.37
C GLN A 230 13.25 19.05 12.02
N ASP A 231 13.85 18.27 12.93
CA ASP A 231 15.21 17.73 12.78
C ASP A 231 15.30 16.49 11.88
N MET A 232 14.16 15.96 11.45
CA MET A 232 14.10 14.81 10.54
C MET A 232 14.69 15.11 9.15
N GLY A 233 14.65 16.38 8.71
CA GLY A 233 15.05 16.79 7.37
C GLY A 233 14.13 16.24 6.28
N ARG A 234 14.33 16.70 5.03
CA ARG A 234 13.54 16.24 3.88
C ARG A 234 13.68 14.74 3.65
N MET A 235 12.56 14.02 3.62
CA MET A 235 12.48 12.60 3.33
C MET A 235 11.25 12.32 2.45
N ILE A 236 11.42 11.48 1.44
CA ILE A 236 10.40 11.15 0.44
C ILE A 236 10.40 9.64 0.17
N ASP A 237 9.36 9.16 -0.52
CA ASP A 237 9.18 7.82 -1.08
C ASP A 237 9.44 6.68 -0.06
N PRO A 238 8.61 6.55 0.99
CA PRO A 238 8.75 5.45 1.93
C PRO A 238 8.38 4.11 1.27
N TYR A 239 8.95 3.01 1.75
CA TYR A 239 8.53 1.66 1.44
C TYR A 239 8.71 0.78 2.68
N LEU A 240 7.66 0.05 3.06
CA LEU A 240 7.65 -0.82 4.23
C LEU A 240 7.81 -2.29 3.83
N LEU A 241 8.60 -3.05 4.57
CA LEU A 241 8.76 -4.49 4.38
C LEU A 241 8.81 -5.17 5.74
N ARG A 242 8.12 -6.31 5.88
CA ARG A 242 8.33 -7.21 7.01
C ARG A 242 9.24 -8.33 6.57
N ASP A 243 10.35 -8.54 7.29
CA ASP A 243 11.24 -9.65 7.01
C ASP A 243 10.73 -10.97 7.59
N ARG A 244 11.42 -12.07 7.25
CA ARG A 244 11.13 -13.42 7.74
C ARG A 244 11.26 -13.61 9.24
N GLN A 245 12.00 -12.72 9.92
CA GLN A 245 12.17 -12.73 11.38
C GLN A 245 11.06 -11.93 12.07
N GLY A 246 10.20 -11.26 11.30
CA GLY A 246 9.09 -10.46 11.79
C GLY A 246 9.44 -9.00 12.02
N SER A 247 10.68 -8.57 11.76
CA SER A 247 11.10 -7.17 11.90
C SER A 247 10.60 -6.35 10.72
N TRP A 248 10.28 -5.08 10.99
CA TRP A 248 9.87 -4.12 10.01
C TRP A 248 11.05 -3.28 9.52
N TRP A 249 11.04 -3.01 8.22
CA TRP A 249 12.03 -2.23 7.51
C TRP A 249 11.31 -1.09 6.79
N CYS A 250 11.87 0.11 6.87
CA CYS A 250 11.44 1.27 6.10
C CYS A 250 12.61 1.72 5.23
N PHE A 251 12.44 1.62 3.91
CA PHE A 251 13.28 2.30 2.94
C PHE A 251 12.69 3.68 2.67
N TYR A 252 13.53 4.69 2.51
CA TYR A 252 13.07 6.03 2.16
C TYR A 252 14.19 6.83 1.49
N LYS A 253 13.82 7.76 0.61
CA LYS A 253 14.78 8.62 -0.06
C LYS A 253 15.28 9.72 0.87
N GLN A 254 16.54 9.57 1.26
CA GLN A 254 17.35 10.62 1.87
C GLN A 254 18.82 10.23 1.67
N ARG A 255 19.56 10.95 0.81
CA ARG A 255 20.95 10.62 0.43
C ARG A 255 21.09 9.16 -0.04
N GLY A 256 20.50 8.83 -1.19
CA GLY A 256 20.24 7.44 -1.60
C GLY A 256 18.95 6.90 -0.97
N ALA A 257 18.83 5.57 -0.86
CA ALA A 257 17.79 4.90 -0.09
C ALA A 257 18.31 4.65 1.34
N SER A 258 17.86 5.48 2.27
CA SER A 258 18.10 5.29 3.71
C SER A 258 17.19 4.19 4.26
N ILE A 259 17.64 3.54 5.33
CA ILE A 259 17.02 2.34 5.89
C ILE A 259 16.85 2.53 7.40
N ALA A 260 15.64 2.30 7.88
CA ALA A 260 15.32 2.20 9.30
C ALA A 260 14.63 0.87 9.61
N ARG A 261 14.82 0.36 10.82
CA ARG A 261 14.20 -0.88 11.31
C ARG A 261 13.33 -0.62 12.54
N SER A 262 12.27 -1.41 12.70
CA SER A 262 11.35 -1.36 13.84
C SER A 262 10.85 -2.76 14.16
N ASP A 263 10.54 -3.04 15.43
CA ASP A 263 9.91 -4.30 15.84
C ASP A 263 8.37 -4.18 15.91
N ASP A 264 7.84 -2.95 15.90
CA ASP A 264 6.44 -2.64 16.23
C ASP A 264 5.76 -1.64 15.25
N LEU A 265 6.44 -1.22 14.18
CA LEU A 265 6.05 -0.16 13.24
C LEU A 265 5.94 1.26 13.82
N GLU A 266 6.25 1.46 15.10
CA GLU A 266 6.12 2.75 15.79
C GLU A 266 7.49 3.30 16.21
N ASN A 267 8.32 2.45 16.80
CA ASN A 267 9.66 2.78 17.27
C ASN A 267 10.70 2.36 16.23
N TRP A 268 11.26 3.34 15.54
CA TRP A 268 12.20 3.13 14.45
C TRP A 268 13.63 3.46 14.86
N THR A 269 14.58 2.70 14.34
CA THR A 269 16.02 2.92 14.49
C THR A 269 16.65 3.00 13.11
N PRO A 270 17.38 4.08 12.74
CA PRO A 270 18.11 4.12 11.49
C PRO A 270 19.25 3.09 11.50
N VAL A 271 19.36 2.29 10.45
CA VAL A 271 20.31 1.16 10.38
C VAL A 271 21.29 1.24 9.21
N GLY A 272 21.06 2.10 8.23
CA GLY A 272 21.99 2.27 7.13
C GLY A 272 21.42 3.03 5.94
N ARG A 273 22.13 2.94 4.82
CA ARG A 273 21.68 3.42 3.52
C ARG A 273 22.36 2.62 2.40
N THR A 274 21.77 2.67 1.22
CA THR A 274 22.39 2.23 -0.03
C THR A 274 22.23 3.31 -1.10
N ASP A 275 23.18 3.36 -2.03
CA ASP A 275 23.06 4.25 -3.19
C ASP A 275 21.98 3.70 -4.12
N ALA A 276 20.85 4.38 -4.16
CA ALA A 276 19.71 4.04 -5.00
C ALA A 276 18.90 5.31 -5.34
N GLY A 277 18.00 5.14 -6.29
CA GLY A 277 17.07 6.16 -6.75
C GLY A 277 15.92 6.45 -5.80
N GLU A 278 14.87 7.07 -6.34
CA GLU A 278 13.58 7.34 -5.70
C GLU A 278 12.64 6.11 -5.76
N ASN A 279 11.47 6.18 -5.12
CA ASN A 279 10.38 5.18 -5.23
C ASN A 279 10.87 3.72 -5.15
N VAL A 280 11.46 3.35 -4.02
CA VAL A 280 11.90 1.97 -3.78
C VAL A 280 10.70 1.03 -3.74
N CYS A 281 10.80 -0.12 -4.40
CA CYS A 281 9.90 -1.26 -4.25
C CYS A 281 10.73 -2.53 -4.05
N VAL A 282 10.48 -3.31 -2.99
CA VAL A 282 11.27 -4.51 -2.68
C VAL A 282 10.39 -5.76 -2.75
N LEU A 283 10.79 -6.73 -3.57
CA LEU A 283 10.20 -8.06 -3.61
C LEU A 283 11.11 -9.07 -2.92
N GLU A 284 10.50 -10.03 -2.22
CA GLU A 284 11.19 -11.23 -1.78
C GLU A 284 10.89 -12.36 -2.79
N THR A 285 11.91 -12.88 -3.46
CA THR A 285 11.78 -14.04 -4.37
C THR A 285 13.01 -14.93 -4.28
N ASP A 286 12.80 -16.24 -4.37
CA ASP A 286 13.87 -17.25 -4.47
C ASP A 286 14.96 -17.14 -3.38
N GLY A 287 14.55 -16.80 -2.15
CA GLY A 287 15.50 -16.68 -1.04
C GLY A 287 16.23 -15.34 -0.95
N ARG A 288 15.92 -14.38 -1.83
CA ARG A 288 16.60 -13.09 -1.95
C ARG A 288 15.60 -11.94 -2.00
N TYR A 289 16.12 -10.73 -1.83
CA TYR A 289 15.38 -9.49 -2.04
C TYR A 289 15.81 -8.84 -3.34
N VAL A 290 14.84 -8.38 -4.13
CA VAL A 290 15.03 -7.59 -5.35
C VAL A 290 14.43 -6.22 -5.12
N MET A 291 15.27 -5.19 -5.13
CA MET A 291 14.85 -3.78 -5.06
C MET A 291 14.75 -3.21 -6.47
N PHE A 292 13.58 -2.65 -6.77
CA PHE A 292 13.37 -1.72 -7.87
C PHE A 292 13.52 -0.30 -7.33
N HIS A 293 14.18 0.57 -8.07
CA HIS A 293 14.32 1.98 -7.71
C HIS A 293 14.37 2.88 -8.93
N SER A 294 14.19 4.16 -8.71
CA SER A 294 14.01 5.19 -9.75
C SER A 294 15.25 6.07 -9.90
N PRO A 295 16.22 5.72 -10.78
CA PRO A 295 17.23 6.67 -11.20
C PRO A 295 16.60 7.84 -11.98
N ARG A 296 17.43 8.68 -12.61
CA ARG A 296 16.95 9.85 -13.36
C ARG A 296 15.90 9.50 -14.42
N ASN A 297 16.05 8.38 -15.12
CA ASN A 297 15.08 7.83 -16.05
C ASN A 297 15.24 6.30 -16.12
N GLY A 298 14.14 5.58 -16.33
CA GLY A 298 14.06 4.13 -16.25
C GLY A 298 13.93 3.64 -14.81
N ILE A 299 13.89 2.32 -14.64
CA ILE A 299 13.82 1.64 -13.35
C ILE A 299 15.06 0.75 -13.22
N GLY A 300 15.85 0.98 -12.17
CA GLY A 300 17.03 0.19 -11.84
C GLY A 300 16.67 -0.97 -10.90
N ARG A 301 17.53 -2.00 -10.88
CA ARG A 301 17.38 -3.16 -10.00
C ARG A 301 18.62 -3.38 -9.14
N LYS A 302 18.40 -3.88 -7.93
CA LYS A 302 19.44 -4.32 -7.00
C LYS A 302 19.01 -5.61 -6.30
N THR A 303 19.96 -6.43 -5.89
CA THR A 303 19.70 -7.63 -5.09
C THR A 303 20.36 -7.57 -3.72
N SER A 304 19.75 -8.25 -2.75
CA SER A 304 20.28 -8.39 -1.40
C SER A 304 19.82 -9.71 -0.77
N THR A 305 20.56 -10.20 0.22
CA THR A 305 20.16 -11.31 1.09
C THR A 305 19.80 -10.87 2.51
N ASP A 306 20.06 -9.61 2.87
CA ASP A 306 19.96 -9.12 4.25
C ASP A 306 19.33 -7.72 4.40
N LEU A 307 18.84 -7.15 3.29
CA LEU A 307 18.21 -5.82 3.20
C LEU A 307 19.15 -4.63 3.47
N LEU A 308 20.41 -4.87 3.81
CA LEU A 308 21.40 -3.84 4.15
C LEU A 308 22.45 -3.70 3.05
N HIS A 309 22.97 -4.83 2.57
CA HIS A 309 24.01 -4.88 1.54
C HIS A 309 23.36 -5.21 0.20
N TRP A 310 23.49 -4.27 -0.74
CA TRP A 310 22.84 -4.33 -2.04
C TRP A 310 23.87 -4.40 -3.16
N THR A 311 23.62 -5.25 -4.14
CA THR A 311 24.41 -5.36 -5.37
C THR A 311 23.62 -4.80 -6.54
N ASP A 312 24.24 -3.89 -7.30
CA ASP A 312 23.68 -3.37 -8.55
C ASP A 312 23.49 -4.47 -9.59
N GLU A 313 22.32 -4.46 -10.23
CA GLU A 313 22.14 -5.20 -11.47
C GLU A 313 22.37 -4.29 -12.68
N PRO A 314 23.01 -4.80 -13.74
CA PRO A 314 23.27 -4.01 -14.93
C PRO A 314 21.97 -3.69 -15.69
N GLY A 315 21.93 -2.49 -16.27
CA GLY A 315 20.84 -2.06 -17.16
C GLY A 315 19.70 -1.34 -16.45
N LEU A 316 18.76 -0.85 -17.26
CA LEU A 316 17.56 -0.14 -16.81
C LEU A 316 16.34 -0.70 -17.53
N ILE A 317 15.27 -0.95 -16.78
CA ILE A 317 13.96 -1.24 -17.36
C ILE A 317 13.42 0.07 -17.91
N THR A 318 13.31 0.14 -19.24
CA THR A 318 12.79 1.31 -19.99
C THR A 318 11.61 0.95 -20.88
N LEU A 319 11.27 -0.34 -20.98
CA LEU A 319 10.12 -0.86 -21.75
C LEU A 319 10.10 -0.27 -23.18
N GLY A 320 8.92 0.09 -23.68
CA GLY A 320 8.73 0.75 -24.98
C GLY A 320 8.88 2.27 -24.96
N GLN A 321 9.51 2.88 -23.94
CA GLN A 321 9.53 4.34 -23.76
C GLN A 321 9.93 5.12 -25.02
N LYS A 322 10.86 4.60 -25.83
CA LYS A 322 11.31 5.24 -27.08
C LYS A 322 10.19 5.46 -28.10
N GLU A 323 9.13 4.66 -28.03
CA GLU A 323 7.99 4.69 -28.95
C GLU A 323 6.79 5.44 -28.34
N TRP A 324 6.89 5.87 -27.07
CA TRP A 324 5.79 6.42 -26.30
C TRP A 324 5.96 7.91 -26.08
N SER A 325 5.29 8.73 -26.89
CA SER A 325 5.26 10.18 -26.67
C SER A 325 4.78 10.55 -25.26
N TRP A 326 3.79 9.83 -24.72
CA TRP A 326 3.25 10.06 -23.37
C TRP A 326 4.25 9.79 -22.23
N ALA A 327 5.34 9.08 -22.48
CA ALA A 327 6.39 8.77 -21.49
C ALA A 327 7.77 9.31 -21.91
N ALA A 328 7.83 10.13 -22.97
CA ALA A 328 9.08 10.58 -23.58
C ALA A 328 9.96 11.44 -22.64
N GLY A 329 9.35 12.10 -21.67
CA GLY A 329 10.05 12.90 -20.67
C GLY A 329 10.76 12.05 -19.62
N ARG A 330 10.03 11.13 -18.98
CA ARG A 330 10.53 10.23 -17.94
C ARG A 330 9.65 8.99 -17.80
N LEU A 331 10.25 7.82 -17.57
CA LEU A 331 9.61 6.59 -17.11
C LEU A 331 10.24 6.18 -15.78
N THR A 332 9.45 6.02 -14.73
CA THR A 332 9.99 5.78 -13.39
C THR A 332 8.95 5.23 -12.40
N ALA A 333 9.31 5.13 -11.11
CA ALA A 333 8.48 4.67 -10.00
C ALA A 333 7.82 3.30 -10.24
N GLY A 334 8.66 2.29 -10.46
CA GLY A 334 8.19 0.91 -10.65
C GLY A 334 7.71 0.28 -9.34
N ALA A 335 6.42 0.01 -9.24
CA ALA A 335 5.83 -0.84 -8.20
C ALA A 335 5.52 -2.22 -8.77
N VAL A 336 6.13 -3.24 -8.19
CA VAL A 336 6.02 -4.62 -8.67
C VAL A 336 5.17 -5.44 -7.70
N LEU A 337 4.24 -6.20 -8.25
CA LEU A 337 3.43 -7.20 -7.54
C LEU A 337 3.79 -8.61 -8.03
N ASP A 338 4.05 -9.53 -7.11
CA ASP A 338 4.09 -10.96 -7.45
C ASP A 338 2.67 -11.49 -7.65
N GLY A 339 2.21 -11.43 -8.90
CA GLY A 339 0.92 -11.93 -9.33
C GLY A 339 0.94 -13.36 -9.86
N ARG A 340 2.05 -14.11 -9.70
CA ARG A 340 2.19 -15.46 -10.28
C ARG A 340 1.15 -16.45 -9.76
N ARG A 341 0.63 -16.21 -8.56
CA ARG A 341 -0.42 -17.03 -7.92
C ARG A 341 -1.82 -16.43 -8.04
N ILE A 342 -1.98 -15.29 -8.71
CA ILE A 342 -3.28 -14.66 -8.93
C ILE A 342 -3.93 -15.33 -10.16
N PRO A 343 -5.12 -15.93 -10.03
CA PRO A 343 -5.83 -16.54 -11.16
C PRO A 343 -6.02 -15.55 -12.32
N GLY A 344 -5.70 -15.97 -13.55
CA GLY A 344 -5.77 -15.14 -14.75
C GLY A 344 -4.56 -14.24 -15.01
N VAL A 345 -3.73 -13.97 -13.99
CA VAL A 345 -2.51 -13.16 -14.14
C VAL A 345 -1.30 -14.06 -14.39
N GLY A 346 -0.91 -14.88 -13.41
CA GLY A 346 0.19 -15.85 -13.59
C GLY A 346 1.57 -15.23 -13.89
N LYS A 347 1.78 -13.94 -13.62
CA LYS A 347 2.99 -13.17 -13.92
C LYS A 347 3.32 -12.21 -12.79
N TYR A 348 4.53 -11.67 -12.78
CA TYR A 348 4.80 -10.41 -12.09
C TYR A 348 4.12 -9.26 -12.84
N LEU A 349 3.58 -8.30 -12.10
CA LEU A 349 3.01 -7.07 -12.65
C LEU A 349 3.87 -5.89 -12.24
N LEU A 350 4.26 -5.05 -13.20
CA LEU A 350 4.95 -3.79 -12.98
C LEU A 350 4.00 -2.64 -13.33
N PHE A 351 3.61 -1.90 -12.30
CA PHE A 351 2.98 -0.60 -12.44
C PHE A 351 4.07 0.45 -12.43
N PHE A 352 4.00 1.41 -13.34
CA PHE A 352 5.00 2.48 -13.45
C PHE A 352 4.32 3.78 -13.85
N HIS A 353 4.95 4.92 -13.62
CA HIS A 353 4.47 6.16 -14.23
C HIS A 353 5.39 6.61 -15.35
N GLY A 354 4.78 7.20 -16.37
CA GLY A 354 5.47 7.89 -17.46
C GLY A 354 4.94 9.31 -17.60
N SER A 355 5.84 10.27 -17.78
CA SER A 355 5.52 11.68 -18.05
C SER A 355 6.01 12.08 -19.44
N GLY A 356 5.19 12.82 -20.16
CA GLY A 356 5.49 13.31 -21.51
C GLY A 356 4.27 14.00 -22.12
N PRO A 357 4.40 14.73 -23.22
CA PRO A 357 5.50 14.63 -24.18
C PRO A 357 6.77 15.43 -23.86
N ARG A 358 6.72 16.36 -22.91
CA ARG A 358 7.86 17.17 -22.49
C ARG A 358 8.56 16.53 -21.30
N ARG A 359 9.73 17.07 -20.95
CA ARG A 359 10.40 16.68 -19.70
C ARG A 359 9.61 17.21 -18.50
N GLU A 360 9.75 16.55 -17.36
CA GLU A 360 9.15 17.03 -16.10
C GLU A 360 9.58 18.48 -15.78
N SER A 361 10.85 18.82 -16.01
CA SER A 361 11.40 20.17 -15.83
C SER A 361 10.84 21.22 -16.79
N GLU A 362 10.17 20.80 -17.86
CA GLU A 362 9.56 21.65 -18.89
C GLU A 362 8.04 21.78 -18.70
N GLY A 363 7.51 21.28 -17.57
CA GLY A 363 6.13 21.49 -17.14
C GLY A 363 5.28 20.23 -17.02
N ASP A 364 5.78 19.04 -17.40
CA ASP A 364 5.01 17.78 -17.32
C ASP A 364 5.21 17.04 -15.98
N PHE A 365 5.74 17.72 -14.96
CA PHE A 365 5.79 17.16 -13.60
C PHE A 365 4.37 17.09 -12.99
N ASP A 366 3.57 18.13 -13.19
CA ASP A 366 2.24 18.30 -12.56
C ASP A 366 1.05 17.91 -13.46
N ARG A 367 1.33 17.49 -14.69
CA ARG A 367 0.33 17.14 -15.72
C ARG A 367 0.87 16.11 -16.68
N ASN A 368 0.01 15.52 -17.50
CA ASN A 368 0.34 14.57 -18.57
C ASN A 368 1.01 13.25 -18.11
N ALA A 369 1.31 13.09 -16.81
CA ALA A 369 1.81 11.83 -16.28
C ALA A 369 0.70 10.77 -16.23
N SER A 370 1.00 9.59 -16.72
CA SER A 370 0.10 8.44 -16.81
C SER A 370 0.68 7.25 -16.05
N ILE A 371 -0.18 6.36 -15.54
CA ILE A 371 0.24 5.07 -14.98
C ILE A 371 0.10 4.00 -16.05
N GLY A 372 1.20 3.28 -16.28
CA GLY A 372 1.29 2.14 -17.18
C GLY A 372 1.37 0.81 -16.45
N LEU A 373 1.14 -0.28 -17.20
CA LEU A 373 1.21 -1.65 -16.74
C LEU A 373 2.02 -2.51 -17.72
N ALA A 374 2.96 -3.27 -17.17
CA ALA A 374 3.72 -4.31 -17.86
C ALA A 374 3.73 -5.60 -17.01
N TRP A 375 4.12 -6.72 -17.60
CA TRP A 375 4.19 -8.01 -16.91
C TRP A 375 5.42 -8.82 -17.31
N SER A 376 5.85 -9.73 -16.46
CA SER A 376 7.05 -10.54 -16.66
C SER A 376 6.91 -11.92 -16.01
N ASP A 377 7.60 -12.92 -16.58
CA ASP A 377 7.78 -14.24 -15.97
C ASP A 377 8.93 -14.29 -14.97
N ASP A 378 9.97 -13.47 -15.20
CA ASP A 378 11.31 -13.63 -14.62
C ASP A 378 11.89 -12.33 -14.05
N LEU A 379 11.11 -11.24 -14.05
CA LEU A 379 11.49 -9.86 -13.68
C LEU A 379 12.51 -9.21 -14.61
N GLU A 380 13.00 -9.90 -15.64
CA GLU A 380 14.00 -9.44 -16.61
C GLU A 380 13.34 -9.04 -17.93
N ASN A 381 12.53 -9.95 -18.47
CA ASN A 381 11.86 -9.82 -19.75
C ASN A 381 10.43 -9.33 -19.51
N TRP A 382 10.16 -8.10 -19.92
CA TRP A 382 8.88 -7.44 -19.71
C TRP A 382 8.08 -7.37 -21.00
N SER A 383 6.80 -7.69 -20.90
CA SER A 383 5.79 -7.53 -21.95
C SER A 383 4.74 -6.51 -21.51
N TRP A 384 4.05 -5.92 -22.48
CA TRP A 384 2.99 -4.94 -22.24
C TRP A 384 1.99 -4.98 -23.39
N PRO A 385 0.81 -4.34 -23.26
CA PRO A 385 -0.18 -4.30 -24.33
C PRO A 385 0.41 -3.74 -25.63
N GLY A 386 0.31 -4.53 -26.70
CA GLY A 386 0.84 -4.15 -28.02
C GLY A 386 2.35 -4.41 -28.22
N CYS A 387 3.08 -4.91 -27.22
CA CYS A 387 4.42 -5.44 -27.47
C CYS A 387 4.27 -6.77 -28.24
N ARG A 388 4.97 -6.91 -29.36
CA ARG A 388 5.08 -8.18 -30.09
C ARG A 388 6.41 -8.83 -29.79
#